data_AF-A0A7V4Q5M0-F1
#
_entry.id   AF-A0A7V4Q5M0-F1
#
_cell.length_a   1.000
_cell.length_b   1.000
_cell.length_c   1.000
_cell.angle_alpha   90.00
_cell.angle_beta   90.00
_cell.angle_gamma   90.00
#
_symmetry.space_group_name_H-M   'P 1'
#
loop_
_entity.id
_entity.type
_entity.pdbx_description
1 polymer ?
#
loop_
_entity_poly.entity_id
_entity_poly.type
_entity_poly.pdbx_seq_one_letter_code
_entity_poly.pdbx_strand_id
1 'polypeptide(L)'
;MKQRFIDSNYFPFHIQISADCGRTIALPGLLEELGDAPGIIYARRIAARLNRQLAPSQTPVQPGLLHLYGILNQVFRYLIGEYCGQQQPRIVATLLAQAGYPSFSGDAAQTLSRFMELFPSRQMVLGRETAEQFLAGDDASFSRREALAGELLLLLLHGENRALDGFRRLFDDAELAASSPYRTVAGELDRRLAEAPPFEPVGISLTELLRAPVKASPDSLAGQIAYIREHWASILPRELLTELVTAMDIVSQEGRSFFGGGPGEPQVLKFGKDAFGRAGGADYPEYERFSRDADWMANVVMIAKMVYVWLGQLSKTYGTEVHTLDQIPDAELDRLASWGFSGLWLIGIWERSPASQLIKRISGNQEAISSAYSLFDYVIAADLGGEGALDNLK
;
A
#
# COMPACT_ATOMS: atom_id res chain seq x y z
N MET A 1 10.53 11.13 -22.59
CA MET A 1 10.63 10.03 -21.62
C MET A 1 12.06 9.51 -21.71
N LYS A 2 12.97 10.03 -20.86
CA LYS A 2 14.42 9.74 -20.93
C LYS A 2 14.66 8.28 -20.50
N GLN A 3 15.51 7.56 -21.22
CA GLN A 3 15.97 6.21 -20.87
C GLN A 3 16.44 6.20 -19.40
N ARG A 4 15.78 5.39 -18.57
CA ARG A 4 16.23 5.13 -17.19
C ARG A 4 17.41 4.18 -17.27
N PHE A 5 18.52 4.52 -16.61
CA PHE A 5 19.75 3.71 -16.57
C PHE A 5 19.48 2.29 -16.03
N ILE A 6 18.62 2.16 -15.01
CA ILE A 6 18.03 0.90 -14.61
C ILE A 6 16.52 0.99 -14.87
N ASP A 7 15.97 0.09 -15.68
CA ASP A 7 14.53 -0.05 -15.79
C ASP A 7 14.00 -0.57 -14.45
N SER A 8 13.26 0.29 -13.73
CA SER A 8 12.62 -0.08 -12.47
C SER A 8 11.77 -1.35 -12.62
N ASN A 9 11.25 -1.64 -13.82
CA ASN A 9 10.40 -2.78 -14.10
C ASN A 9 11.17 -4.05 -14.51
N TYR A 10 12.52 -4.03 -14.48
CA TYR A 10 13.33 -5.20 -14.82
C TYR A 10 12.95 -6.40 -13.94
N PHE A 11 12.83 -6.19 -12.63
CA PHE A 11 12.46 -7.23 -11.68
C PHE A 11 10.96 -7.27 -11.40
N PRO A 12 10.38 -8.48 -11.22
CA PRO A 12 9.03 -8.63 -10.69
C PRO A 12 8.86 -7.83 -9.40
N PHE A 13 7.92 -6.88 -9.40
CA PHE A 13 7.57 -6.11 -8.20
C PHE A 13 8.75 -5.35 -7.57
N HIS A 14 9.75 -4.95 -8.35
CA HIS A 14 10.97 -4.27 -7.87
C HIS A 14 11.79 -5.09 -6.86
N ILE A 15 11.56 -6.41 -6.75
CA ILE A 15 12.30 -7.29 -5.85
C ILE A 15 13.08 -8.32 -6.67
N GLN A 16 14.35 -8.50 -6.32
CA GLN A 16 15.20 -9.55 -6.88
C GLN A 16 14.76 -10.91 -6.33
N ILE A 17 13.67 -11.46 -6.87
CA ILE A 17 13.17 -12.78 -6.49
C ILE A 17 14.03 -13.84 -7.17
N SER A 18 14.69 -14.70 -6.39
CA SER A 18 15.49 -15.80 -6.90
C SER A 18 14.63 -16.77 -7.70
N ALA A 19 15.20 -17.39 -8.73
CA ALA A 19 14.52 -18.36 -9.58
C ALA A 19 13.98 -19.54 -8.74
N ASP A 20 14.69 -19.90 -7.67
CA ASP A 20 14.25 -20.93 -6.74
C ASP A 20 12.99 -20.54 -5.97
N CYS A 21 13.00 -19.36 -5.35
CA CYS A 21 11.81 -18.84 -4.69
C CYS A 21 10.66 -18.64 -5.70
N GLY A 22 10.98 -18.18 -6.91
CA GLY A 22 10.03 -17.98 -8.00
C GLY A 22 9.30 -19.27 -8.40
N ARG A 23 10.01 -20.40 -8.49
CA ARG A 23 9.38 -21.72 -8.71
C ARG A 23 8.47 -22.09 -7.56
N THR A 24 8.97 -21.93 -6.34
CA THR A 24 8.28 -22.27 -5.09
C THR A 24 6.94 -21.54 -4.93
N ILE A 25 6.85 -20.27 -5.36
CA ILE A 25 5.61 -19.49 -5.33
C ILE A 25 4.84 -19.51 -6.66
N ALA A 26 5.25 -20.32 -7.64
CA ALA A 26 4.69 -20.34 -9.00
C ALA A 26 4.53 -18.92 -9.59
N LEU A 27 5.64 -18.16 -9.56
CA LEU A 27 5.71 -16.75 -9.94
C LEU A 27 5.20 -16.45 -11.37
N PRO A 28 5.48 -17.25 -12.42
CA PRO A 28 4.98 -16.96 -13.77
C PRO A 28 3.46 -16.80 -13.82
N GLY A 29 2.71 -17.77 -13.29
CA GLY A 29 1.24 -17.70 -13.25
C GLY A 29 0.72 -16.56 -12.38
N LEU A 30 1.45 -16.16 -11.33
CA LEU A 30 1.09 -15.00 -10.51
C LEU A 30 1.27 -13.68 -11.27
N LEU A 31 2.33 -13.57 -12.09
CA LEU A 31 2.57 -12.38 -12.91
C LEU A 31 1.53 -12.26 -14.05
N GLU A 32 1.13 -13.38 -14.64
CA GLU A 32 0.06 -13.43 -15.65
C GLU A 32 -1.30 -13.07 -15.06
N GLU A 33 -1.65 -13.63 -13.89
CA GLU A 33 -2.92 -13.34 -13.19
C GLU A 33 -3.05 -11.86 -12.84
N LEU A 34 -1.98 -11.26 -12.35
CA LEU A 34 -2.02 -9.91 -11.77
C LEU A 34 -1.81 -8.78 -12.78
N GLY A 35 -1.26 -9.06 -13.97
CA GLY A 35 -1.14 -8.07 -15.05
C GLY A 35 -0.37 -6.82 -14.64
N ASP A 36 -1.09 -5.70 -14.49
CA ASP A 36 -0.57 -4.39 -14.06
C ASP A 36 -1.14 -3.95 -12.69
N ALA A 37 -1.45 -4.91 -11.81
CA ALA A 37 -2.01 -4.63 -10.50
C ALA A 37 -1.10 -3.71 -9.65
N PRO A 38 -1.67 -2.94 -8.69
CA PRO A 38 -0.87 -2.14 -7.77
C PRO A 38 0.12 -2.98 -6.97
N GLY A 39 1.26 -2.38 -6.62
CA GLY A 39 2.34 -3.08 -5.92
C GLY A 39 1.91 -3.80 -4.63
N ILE A 40 1.07 -3.19 -3.82
CA ILE A 40 0.55 -3.83 -2.59
C ILE A 40 -0.26 -5.12 -2.88
N ILE A 41 -0.93 -5.22 -4.03
CA ILE A 41 -1.67 -6.43 -4.43
C ILE A 41 -0.69 -7.56 -4.75
N TYR A 42 0.40 -7.25 -5.46
CA TYR A 42 1.51 -8.19 -5.66
C TYR A 42 2.10 -8.68 -4.35
N ALA A 43 2.43 -7.76 -3.43
CA ALA A 43 2.98 -8.12 -2.13
C ALA A 43 2.05 -9.05 -1.34
N ARG A 44 0.75 -8.79 -1.32
CA ARG A 44 -0.25 -9.64 -0.65
C ARG A 44 -0.30 -11.05 -1.24
N ARG A 45 -0.27 -11.19 -2.57
CA ARG A 45 -0.31 -12.49 -3.24
C ARG A 45 0.98 -13.30 -3.01
N ILE A 46 2.14 -12.64 -3.10
CA ILE A 46 3.43 -13.27 -2.83
C ILE A 46 3.51 -13.71 -1.37
N ALA A 47 3.23 -12.80 -0.43
CA ALA A 47 3.22 -13.11 1.00
C ALA A 47 2.26 -14.26 1.32
N ALA A 48 1.06 -14.29 0.73
CA ALA A 48 0.12 -15.40 0.93
C ALA A 48 0.68 -16.75 0.45
N ARG A 49 1.37 -16.79 -0.71
CA ARG A 49 1.99 -18.03 -1.21
C ARG A 49 3.18 -18.48 -0.36
N LEU A 50 4.03 -17.54 0.06
CA LEU A 50 5.14 -17.82 0.99
C LEU A 50 4.62 -18.32 2.33
N ASN A 51 3.61 -17.67 2.88
CA ASN A 51 3.11 -17.97 4.22
C ASN A 51 2.42 -19.34 4.31
N ARG A 52 1.86 -19.85 3.20
CA ARG A 52 1.30 -21.22 3.13
C ARG A 52 2.35 -22.32 3.30
N GLN A 53 3.62 -22.00 3.09
CA GLN A 53 4.73 -22.94 3.14
C GLN A 53 5.60 -22.75 4.39
N LEU A 54 5.21 -21.84 5.29
CA LEU A 54 5.94 -21.61 6.53
C LEU A 54 5.76 -22.79 7.48
N ALA A 55 6.88 -23.20 8.08
CA ALA A 55 6.80 -24.04 9.26
C ALA A 55 6.19 -23.26 10.45
N PRO A 56 5.53 -23.90 11.42
CA PRO A 56 4.83 -23.22 12.52
C PRO A 56 5.70 -22.27 13.36
N SER A 57 7.02 -22.50 13.42
CA SER A 57 7.97 -21.69 14.17
C SER A 57 8.50 -20.47 13.41
N GLN A 58 8.10 -20.28 12.15
CA GLN A 58 8.63 -19.22 11.30
C GLN A 58 7.71 -18.01 11.27
N THR A 59 8.29 -16.81 11.34
CA THR A 59 7.54 -15.56 11.27
C THR A 59 6.91 -15.37 9.90
N PRO A 60 5.58 -15.08 9.83
CA PRO A 60 4.91 -14.75 8.59
C PRO A 60 5.48 -13.52 7.90
N VAL A 61 5.59 -13.60 6.57
CA VAL A 61 5.90 -12.47 5.70
C VAL A 61 4.71 -11.51 5.71
N GLN A 62 4.92 -10.28 6.17
CA GLN A 62 3.89 -9.25 6.18
C GLN A 62 3.82 -8.56 4.81
N PRO A 63 2.65 -8.49 4.14
CA PRO A 63 2.51 -7.86 2.83
C PRO A 63 2.97 -6.39 2.80
N GLY A 64 2.60 -5.59 3.80
CA GLY A 64 2.99 -4.19 3.88
C GLY A 64 4.51 -4.02 3.95
N LEU A 65 5.21 -4.81 4.77
CA LEU A 65 6.67 -4.77 4.86
C LEU A 65 7.33 -5.26 3.56
N LEU A 66 6.77 -6.29 2.92
CA LEU A 66 7.22 -6.74 1.60
C LEU A 66 7.06 -5.62 0.54
N HIS A 67 6.00 -4.83 0.64
CA HIS A 67 5.79 -3.67 -0.21
C HIS A 67 6.78 -2.55 0.04
N LEU A 68 7.10 -2.24 1.32
CA LEU A 68 8.17 -1.30 1.64
C LEU A 68 9.51 -1.75 1.06
N TYR A 69 9.82 -3.05 1.06
CA TYR A 69 11.04 -3.57 0.45
C TYR A 69 11.09 -3.27 -1.06
N GLY A 70 10.01 -3.52 -1.80
CA GLY A 70 9.93 -3.15 -3.22
C GLY A 70 10.15 -1.66 -3.47
N ILE A 71 9.52 -0.80 -2.65
CA ILE A 71 9.67 0.66 -2.73
C ILE A 71 11.11 1.10 -2.39
N LEU A 72 11.74 0.51 -1.37
CA LEU A 72 13.13 0.77 -1.02
C LEU A 72 14.06 0.52 -2.23
N ASN A 73 13.86 -0.61 -2.91
CA ASN A 73 14.66 -0.93 -4.09
C ASN A 73 14.39 0.04 -5.25
N GLN A 74 13.15 0.48 -5.42
CA GLN A 74 12.81 1.48 -6.44
C GLN A 74 13.51 2.81 -6.16
N VAL A 75 13.60 3.25 -4.90
CA VAL A 75 14.39 4.42 -4.48
C VAL A 75 15.87 4.21 -4.80
N PHE A 76 16.45 3.08 -4.42
CA PHE A 76 17.87 2.84 -4.66
C PHE A 76 18.20 2.76 -6.16
N ARG A 77 17.36 2.10 -6.97
CA ARG A 77 17.50 2.09 -8.43
C ARG A 77 17.40 3.48 -9.03
N TYR A 78 16.49 4.31 -8.51
CA TYR A 78 16.38 5.70 -8.96
C TYR A 78 17.68 6.47 -8.68
N LEU A 79 18.23 6.37 -7.47
CA LEU A 79 19.48 7.05 -7.11
C LEU A 79 20.68 6.55 -7.92
N ILE A 80 20.82 5.23 -8.09
CA ILE A 80 21.86 4.66 -8.95
C ILE A 80 21.68 5.16 -10.39
N GLY A 81 20.44 5.20 -10.88
CA GLY A 81 20.15 5.64 -12.24
C GLY A 81 20.37 7.13 -12.48
N GLU A 82 20.08 7.98 -11.49
CA GLU A 82 20.39 9.41 -11.52
C GLU A 82 21.90 9.62 -11.54
N TYR A 83 22.63 8.92 -10.66
CA TYR A 83 24.08 9.01 -10.58
C TYR A 83 24.75 8.54 -11.85
N CYS A 84 24.52 7.30 -12.28
CA CYS A 84 25.19 6.71 -13.43
C CYS A 84 24.65 7.23 -14.77
N GLY A 85 23.43 7.77 -14.81
CA GLY A 85 22.80 8.24 -16.05
C GLY A 85 22.95 9.75 -16.29
N GLN A 86 22.95 10.58 -15.24
CA GLN A 86 22.99 12.05 -15.38
C GLN A 86 24.29 12.66 -14.83
N GLN A 87 24.78 12.21 -13.66
CA GLN A 87 25.92 12.84 -12.99
C GLN A 87 27.27 12.30 -13.46
N GLN A 88 27.40 10.97 -13.53
CA GLN A 88 28.61 10.25 -13.87
C GLN A 88 28.31 9.18 -14.94
N PRO A 89 28.01 9.58 -16.19
CA PRO A 89 27.81 8.64 -17.30
C PRO A 89 28.99 7.67 -17.43
N ARG A 90 28.69 6.39 -17.64
CA ARG A 90 29.67 5.32 -17.87
C ARG A 90 30.59 4.97 -16.69
N ILE A 91 30.34 5.52 -15.51
CA ILE A 91 31.19 5.30 -14.33
C ILE A 91 31.32 3.80 -14.01
N VAL A 92 30.25 3.02 -14.11
CA VAL A 92 30.25 1.59 -13.81
C VAL A 92 31.17 0.83 -14.78
N ALA A 93 31.04 1.04 -16.10
CA ALA A 93 31.94 0.40 -17.05
C ALA A 93 33.40 0.85 -16.88
N THR A 94 33.63 2.13 -16.57
CA THR A 94 34.99 2.65 -16.32
C THR A 94 35.62 1.98 -15.10
N LEU A 95 34.91 1.92 -13.97
CA LEU A 95 35.42 1.34 -12.73
C LEU A 95 35.66 -0.16 -12.86
N LEU A 96 34.76 -0.90 -13.53
CA LEU A 96 34.96 -2.32 -13.78
C LEU A 96 36.10 -2.59 -14.77
N ALA A 97 36.29 -1.75 -15.80
CA ALA A 97 37.45 -1.86 -16.67
C ALA A 97 38.77 -1.66 -15.89
N GLN A 98 38.82 -0.69 -14.98
CA GLN A 98 39.99 -0.47 -14.11
C GLN A 98 40.20 -1.60 -13.09
N ALA A 99 39.14 -2.34 -12.76
CA ALA A 99 39.19 -3.54 -11.92
C ALA A 99 39.66 -4.80 -12.68
N GLY A 100 39.93 -4.71 -13.98
CA GLY A 100 40.36 -5.84 -14.80
C GLY A 100 39.24 -6.52 -15.59
N TYR A 101 38.05 -5.91 -15.66
CA TYR A 101 36.89 -6.42 -16.38
C TYR A 101 36.49 -5.50 -17.56
N PRO A 102 37.37 -5.28 -18.55
CA PRO A 102 37.07 -4.41 -19.68
C PRO A 102 35.84 -4.93 -20.43
N SER A 103 34.90 -4.04 -20.73
CA SER A 103 33.63 -4.36 -21.41
C SER A 103 32.86 -5.52 -20.73
N PHE A 104 32.96 -5.63 -19.41
CA PHE A 104 32.33 -6.69 -18.61
C PHE A 104 32.74 -8.10 -19.04
N SER A 105 34.01 -8.31 -19.41
CA SER A 105 34.55 -9.62 -19.80
C SER A 105 34.97 -10.49 -18.61
N GLY A 106 35.30 -11.76 -18.89
CA GLY A 106 35.81 -12.72 -17.89
C GLY A 106 34.82 -12.98 -16.74
N ASP A 107 35.32 -12.87 -15.52
CA ASP A 107 34.54 -13.05 -14.28
C ASP A 107 33.29 -12.17 -14.21
N ALA A 108 33.35 -10.94 -14.75
CA ALA A 108 32.18 -10.06 -14.82
C ALA A 108 31.12 -10.62 -15.78
N ALA A 109 31.51 -11.11 -16.96
CA ALA A 109 30.57 -11.73 -17.90
C ALA A 109 29.90 -12.97 -17.29
N GLN A 110 30.70 -13.84 -16.66
CA GLN A 110 30.20 -15.04 -15.98
C GLN A 110 29.22 -14.66 -14.86
N THR A 111 29.58 -13.67 -14.04
CA THR A 111 28.72 -13.19 -12.94
C THR A 111 27.40 -12.66 -13.46
N LEU A 112 27.41 -11.80 -14.49
CA LEU A 112 26.20 -11.22 -15.05
C LEU A 112 25.29 -12.28 -15.68
N SER A 113 25.87 -13.26 -16.39
CA SER A 113 25.12 -14.38 -16.95
C SER A 113 24.45 -15.20 -15.83
N ARG A 114 25.24 -15.62 -14.83
CA ARG A 114 24.74 -16.43 -13.72
C ARG A 114 23.72 -15.68 -12.87
N PHE A 115 23.88 -14.38 -12.71
CA PHE A 115 22.93 -13.52 -12.03
C PHE A 115 21.57 -13.53 -12.73
N MET A 116 21.50 -13.36 -14.06
CA MET A 116 20.21 -13.40 -14.77
C MET A 116 19.52 -14.77 -14.72
N GLU A 117 20.29 -15.87 -14.67
CA GLU A 117 19.72 -17.22 -14.49
C GLU A 117 19.10 -17.40 -13.11
N LEU A 118 19.77 -16.92 -12.06
CA LEU A 118 19.35 -17.08 -10.67
C LEU A 118 18.39 -15.99 -10.20
N PHE A 119 18.41 -14.82 -10.83
CA PHE A 119 17.57 -13.66 -10.57
C PHE A 119 17.02 -13.15 -11.91
N PRO A 120 16.06 -13.88 -12.50
CA PRO A 120 15.53 -13.55 -13.81
C PRO A 120 14.69 -12.27 -13.78
N SER A 121 14.75 -11.53 -14.89
CA SER A 121 13.87 -10.39 -15.15
C SER A 121 12.40 -10.85 -15.26
N ARG A 122 11.46 -9.91 -15.17
CA ARG A 122 10.04 -10.18 -15.40
C ARG A 122 9.79 -10.85 -16.76
N GLN A 123 10.50 -10.43 -17.81
CA GLN A 123 10.34 -11.02 -19.15
C GLN A 123 10.91 -12.44 -19.22
N MET A 124 12.02 -12.69 -18.51
CA MET A 124 12.62 -14.03 -18.41
C MET A 124 11.72 -14.99 -17.63
N VAL A 125 11.12 -14.53 -16.52
CA VAL A 125 10.15 -15.33 -15.75
C VAL A 125 8.93 -15.70 -16.59
N LEU A 126 8.48 -14.80 -17.46
CA LEU A 126 7.36 -15.05 -18.39
C LEU A 126 7.78 -15.82 -19.67
N GLY A 127 9.04 -16.22 -19.80
CA GLY A 127 9.56 -16.93 -20.97
C GLY A 127 9.56 -16.11 -22.27
N ARG A 128 9.55 -14.78 -22.19
CA ARG A 128 9.48 -13.86 -23.34
C ARG A 128 10.84 -13.41 -23.87
N GLU A 129 11.88 -13.51 -23.05
CA GLU A 129 13.26 -13.13 -23.38
C GLU A 129 14.23 -14.06 -22.65
N THR A 130 15.34 -14.46 -23.28
CA THR A 130 16.43 -15.20 -22.62
C THR A 130 17.57 -14.28 -22.18
N ALA A 131 18.46 -14.75 -21.30
CA ALA A 131 19.64 -13.99 -20.86
C ALA A 131 20.53 -13.59 -22.04
N GLU A 132 20.72 -14.49 -23.01
CA GLU A 132 21.50 -14.25 -24.22
C GLU A 132 20.85 -13.19 -25.11
N GLN A 133 19.53 -13.28 -25.30
CA GLN A 133 18.77 -12.27 -26.06
C GLN A 133 18.86 -10.90 -25.38
N PHE A 134 18.75 -10.87 -24.05
CA PHE A 134 18.88 -9.63 -23.29
C PHE A 134 20.27 -9.01 -23.45
N LEU A 135 21.35 -9.79 -23.36
CA LEU A 135 22.71 -9.29 -23.52
C LEU A 135 23.09 -8.94 -24.97
N ALA A 136 22.47 -9.60 -25.95
CA ALA A 136 22.65 -9.30 -27.37
C ALA A 136 21.94 -8.01 -27.79
N GLY A 137 20.86 -7.63 -27.10
CA GLY A 137 20.17 -6.35 -27.29
C GLY A 137 20.83 -5.16 -26.58
N ASP A 138 22.03 -5.35 -26.03
CA ASP A 138 22.79 -4.27 -25.39
C ASP A 138 23.34 -3.28 -26.43
N ASP A 139 23.48 -2.02 -26.03
CA ASP A 139 23.99 -0.99 -26.92
C ASP A 139 25.53 -0.94 -26.92
N ALA A 140 26.11 -0.12 -27.80
CA ALA A 140 27.57 0.08 -27.86
C ALA A 140 28.15 0.68 -26.56
N SER A 141 27.29 1.22 -25.69
CA SER A 141 27.66 1.71 -24.37
C SER A 141 27.53 0.68 -23.24
N PHE A 142 27.12 -0.55 -23.54
CA PHE A 142 26.92 -1.59 -22.54
C PHE A 142 25.91 -1.19 -21.44
N SER A 143 24.90 -0.39 -21.77
CA SER A 143 23.94 0.15 -20.80
C SER A 143 23.21 -0.95 -20.02
N ARG A 144 22.86 -2.08 -20.66
CA ARG A 144 22.20 -3.21 -19.98
C ARG A 144 23.14 -3.88 -18.98
N ARG A 145 24.41 -4.04 -19.33
CA ARG A 145 25.43 -4.60 -18.42
C ARG A 145 25.74 -3.66 -17.26
N GLU A 146 25.79 -2.35 -17.51
CA GLU A 146 25.92 -1.33 -16.45
C GLU A 146 24.73 -1.39 -15.48
N ALA A 147 23.51 -1.50 -15.99
CA ALA A 147 22.32 -1.66 -15.17
C ALA A 147 22.38 -2.93 -14.30
N LEU A 148 22.75 -4.08 -14.90
CA LEU A 148 22.89 -5.34 -14.17
C LEU A 148 23.98 -5.29 -13.10
N ALA A 149 25.11 -4.60 -13.36
CA ALA A 149 26.13 -4.40 -12.34
C ALA A 149 25.62 -3.53 -11.17
N GLY A 150 24.75 -2.55 -11.44
CA GLY A 150 24.01 -1.84 -10.40
C GLY A 150 23.10 -2.77 -9.58
N GLU A 151 22.46 -3.75 -10.21
CA GLU A 151 21.64 -4.75 -9.51
C GLU A 151 22.48 -5.71 -8.65
N LEU A 152 23.71 -6.06 -9.06
CA LEU A 152 24.64 -6.82 -8.22
C LEU A 152 25.01 -6.04 -6.95
N LEU A 153 25.22 -4.73 -7.08
CA LEU A 153 25.46 -3.85 -5.92
C LEU A 153 24.24 -3.82 -4.99
N LEU A 154 23.03 -3.74 -5.54
CA LEU A 154 21.81 -3.80 -4.73
C LEU A 154 21.66 -5.13 -3.99
N LEU A 155 21.96 -6.26 -4.66
CA LEU A 155 21.91 -7.58 -4.02
C LEU A 155 22.91 -7.67 -2.85
N LEU A 156 24.11 -7.10 -3.01
CA LEU A 156 25.10 -7.01 -1.94
C LEU A 156 24.56 -6.21 -0.74
N LEU A 157 23.95 -5.05 -1.01
CA LEU A 157 23.32 -4.19 0.00
C LEU A 157 22.13 -4.86 0.69
N HIS A 158 21.37 -5.71 -0.01
CA HIS A 158 20.29 -6.49 0.61
C HIS A 158 20.81 -7.47 1.65
N GLY A 159 21.94 -8.13 1.35
CA GLY A 159 22.62 -9.03 2.28
C GLY A 159 23.13 -8.34 3.55
N GLU A 160 23.49 -7.05 3.47
CA GLU A 160 23.94 -6.24 4.61
C GLU A 160 22.77 -5.72 5.48
N ASN A 161 21.57 -5.62 4.92
CA ASN A 161 20.43 -4.95 5.57
C ASN A 161 19.63 -5.89 6.48
N ARG A 162 19.85 -5.79 7.80
CA ARG A 162 19.16 -6.61 8.82
C ARG A 162 17.64 -6.46 8.81
N ALA A 163 17.10 -5.31 8.39
CA ALA A 163 15.66 -5.12 8.23
C ALA A 163 15.06 -6.02 7.13
N LEU A 164 15.90 -6.60 6.27
CA LEU A 164 15.52 -7.57 5.24
C LEU A 164 15.70 -9.03 5.65
N ASP A 165 16.11 -9.33 6.88
CA ASP A 165 16.37 -10.71 7.33
C ASP A 165 15.16 -11.63 7.18
N GLY A 166 13.95 -11.11 7.43
CA GLY A 166 12.69 -11.83 7.23
C GLY A 166 12.37 -12.17 5.76
N PHE A 167 13.07 -11.55 4.82
CA PHE A 167 12.85 -11.68 3.37
C PHE A 167 13.99 -12.43 2.66
N ARG A 168 15.03 -12.89 3.35
CA ARG A 168 16.21 -13.54 2.72
C ARG A 168 15.88 -14.66 1.74
N ARG A 169 14.79 -15.40 1.97
CA ARG A 169 14.32 -16.47 1.06
C ARG A 169 14.02 -15.96 -0.35
N LEU A 170 13.64 -14.69 -0.48
CA LEU A 170 13.39 -14.07 -1.77
C LEU A 170 14.69 -13.80 -2.53
N PHE A 171 15.79 -13.50 -1.84
CA PHE A 171 17.02 -13.00 -2.46
C PHE A 171 18.29 -13.77 -2.05
N ASP A 172 18.16 -15.04 -1.68
CA ASP A 172 19.29 -15.86 -1.25
C ASP A 172 20.39 -15.91 -2.33
N ASP A 173 21.55 -15.32 -2.01
CA ASP A 173 22.69 -15.18 -2.91
C ASP A 173 23.71 -16.32 -2.78
N ALA A 174 23.45 -17.33 -1.93
CA ALA A 174 24.40 -18.41 -1.65
C ALA A 174 24.78 -19.20 -2.92
N GLU A 175 23.80 -19.55 -3.74
CA GLU A 175 24.02 -20.26 -5.00
C GLU A 175 24.79 -19.39 -6.00
N LEU A 176 24.50 -18.08 -6.06
CA LEU A 176 25.21 -17.15 -6.94
C LEU A 176 26.68 -17.03 -6.51
N ALA A 177 26.95 -16.91 -5.21
CA ALA A 177 28.29 -16.85 -4.67
C ALA A 177 29.07 -18.18 -4.84
N ALA A 178 28.38 -19.32 -4.83
CA ALA A 178 29.00 -20.63 -5.03
C ALA A 178 29.34 -20.92 -6.50
N SER A 179 28.55 -20.36 -7.44
CA SER A 179 28.65 -20.67 -8.88
C SER A 179 29.23 -19.53 -9.73
N SER A 180 29.63 -18.41 -9.13
CA SER A 180 30.24 -17.27 -9.83
C SER A 180 31.14 -16.44 -8.90
N PRO A 181 32.08 -15.64 -9.45
CA PRO A 181 32.90 -14.69 -8.68
C PRO A 181 32.13 -13.42 -8.24
N TYR A 182 30.81 -13.53 -8.05
CA TYR A 182 29.90 -12.43 -7.73
C TYR A 182 30.40 -11.53 -6.59
N ARG A 183 30.76 -12.08 -5.44
CA ARG A 183 31.18 -11.28 -4.27
C ARG A 183 32.44 -10.47 -4.56
N THR A 184 33.35 -11.00 -5.38
CA THR A 184 34.56 -10.30 -5.80
C THR A 184 34.23 -9.15 -6.75
N VAL A 185 33.43 -9.42 -7.79
CA VAL A 185 33.05 -8.39 -8.79
C VAL A 185 32.22 -7.27 -8.16
N ALA A 186 31.19 -7.62 -7.38
CA ALA A 186 30.33 -6.65 -6.71
C ALA A 186 31.08 -5.88 -5.62
N GLY A 187 31.96 -6.55 -4.86
CA GLY A 187 32.77 -5.91 -3.82
C GLY A 187 33.79 -4.92 -4.38
N GLU A 188 34.42 -5.24 -5.52
CA GLU A 188 35.36 -4.31 -6.17
C GLU A 188 34.63 -3.11 -6.80
N LEU A 189 33.42 -3.31 -7.33
CA LEU A 189 32.56 -2.20 -7.75
C LEU A 189 32.16 -1.30 -6.58
N ASP A 190 31.71 -1.88 -5.46
CA ASP A 190 31.35 -1.14 -4.24
C ASP A 190 32.54 -0.33 -3.70
N ARG A 191 33.71 -0.96 -3.57
CA ARG A 191 34.94 -0.30 -3.10
C ARG A 191 35.32 0.89 -3.98
N ARG A 192 35.27 0.73 -5.30
CA ARG A 192 35.62 1.80 -6.23
C ARG A 192 34.58 2.91 -6.29
N LEU A 193 33.29 2.59 -6.18
CA LEU A 193 32.23 3.59 -6.11
C LEU A 193 32.32 4.42 -4.82
N ALA A 194 32.88 3.88 -3.74
CA ALA A 194 33.15 4.65 -2.52
C ALA A 194 34.22 5.74 -2.71
N GLU A 195 35.14 5.56 -3.67
CA GLU A 195 36.20 6.51 -4.04
C GLU A 195 35.82 7.39 -5.26
N ALA A 196 34.66 7.14 -5.88
CA ALA A 196 34.19 7.88 -7.04
C ALA A 196 33.70 9.30 -6.66
N PRO A 197 33.48 10.20 -7.64
CA PRO A 197 32.90 11.51 -7.37
C PRO A 197 31.61 11.42 -6.52
N PRO A 198 31.35 12.39 -5.64
CA PRO A 198 30.17 12.34 -4.77
C PRO A 198 28.86 12.46 -5.56
N PHE A 199 27.77 12.00 -4.94
CA PHE A 199 26.41 12.22 -5.41
C PHE A 199 25.98 13.65 -5.09
N GLU A 200 25.74 14.47 -6.10
CA GLU A 200 25.25 15.84 -5.94
C GLU A 200 23.72 15.87 -5.85
N PRO A 201 23.11 16.78 -5.06
CA PRO A 201 23.73 17.83 -4.24
C PRO A 201 24.13 17.38 -2.82
N VAL A 202 24.12 16.07 -2.52
CA VAL A 202 24.29 15.57 -1.15
C VAL A 202 25.75 15.63 -0.69
N GLY A 203 26.71 15.47 -1.60
CA GLY A 203 28.14 15.62 -1.33
C GLY A 203 28.81 14.39 -0.67
N ILE A 204 28.16 13.22 -0.70
CA ILE A 204 28.71 11.94 -0.21
C ILE A 204 28.76 10.90 -1.33
N SER A 205 29.55 9.84 -1.18
CA SER A 205 29.61 8.79 -2.20
C SER A 205 28.27 8.08 -2.38
N LEU A 206 28.02 7.54 -3.58
CA LEU A 206 26.77 6.80 -3.86
C LEU A 206 26.58 5.63 -2.89
N THR A 207 27.66 4.90 -2.57
CA THR A 207 27.61 3.74 -1.68
C THR A 207 27.33 4.13 -0.23
N GLU A 208 27.81 5.29 0.22
CA GLU A 208 27.46 5.86 1.52
C GLU A 208 26.00 6.31 1.56
N LEU A 209 25.53 6.99 0.50
CA LEU A 209 24.14 7.43 0.37
C LEU A 209 23.16 6.25 0.47
N LEU A 210 23.40 5.17 -0.28
CA LEU A 210 22.53 3.98 -0.27
C LEU A 210 22.51 3.28 1.10
N ARG A 211 23.62 3.32 1.86
CA ARG A 211 23.71 2.75 3.21
C ARG A 211 23.19 3.67 4.32
N ALA A 212 22.95 4.96 4.05
CA ALA A 212 22.49 5.91 5.06
C ALA A 212 21.17 5.50 5.76
N PRO A 213 20.08 5.12 5.06
CA PRO A 213 18.86 4.66 5.73
C PRO A 213 19.11 3.37 6.54
N VAL A 214 19.90 2.44 5.99
CA VAL A 214 20.25 1.18 6.67
C VAL A 214 20.99 1.44 7.98
N LYS A 215 21.91 2.43 8.01
CA LYS A 215 22.60 2.84 9.24
C LYS A 215 21.66 3.55 10.23
N ALA A 216 20.75 4.40 9.74
CA ALA A 216 19.84 5.15 10.59
C ALA A 216 18.77 4.27 11.26
N SER A 217 18.33 3.21 10.58
CA SER A 217 17.33 2.27 11.09
C SER A 217 17.65 0.83 10.68
N PRO A 218 18.63 0.18 11.33
CA PRO A 218 19.16 -1.12 10.90
C PRO A 218 18.14 -2.25 10.90
N ASP A 219 17.21 -2.24 11.85
CA ASP A 219 16.27 -3.32 12.10
C ASP A 219 14.83 -3.01 11.67
N SER A 220 14.59 -1.88 10.97
CA SER A 220 13.24 -1.46 10.59
C SER A 220 13.16 -0.83 9.21
N LEU A 221 12.46 -1.52 8.28
CA LEU A 221 12.15 -1.00 6.95
C LEU A 221 11.31 0.27 7.01
N ALA A 222 10.32 0.32 7.91
CA ALA A 222 9.49 1.50 8.09
C ALA A 222 10.34 2.71 8.54
N GLY A 223 11.33 2.49 9.42
CA GLY A 223 12.28 3.53 9.82
C GLY A 223 13.22 3.95 8.68
N GLN A 224 13.68 3.01 7.85
CA GLN A 224 14.48 3.31 6.65
C GLN A 224 13.70 4.20 5.66
N ILE A 225 12.43 3.87 5.40
CA ILE A 225 11.55 4.65 4.52
C ILE A 225 11.22 6.02 5.13
N ALA A 226 11.05 6.12 6.45
CA ALA A 226 10.88 7.39 7.14
C ALA A 226 12.12 8.29 7.00
N TYR A 227 13.33 7.73 7.20
CA TYR A 227 14.59 8.45 7.00
C TYR A 227 14.70 9.01 5.58
N ILE A 228 14.40 8.18 4.57
CA ILE A 228 14.41 8.58 3.16
C ILE A 228 13.46 9.76 2.92
N ARG A 229 12.23 9.69 3.42
CA ARG A 229 11.25 10.75 3.23
C ARG A 229 11.69 12.07 3.86
N GLU A 230 12.29 12.02 5.04
CA GLU A 230 12.77 13.20 5.76
C GLU A 230 13.98 13.84 5.10
N HIS A 231 14.94 13.04 4.64
CA HIS A 231 16.25 13.55 4.19
C HIS A 231 16.36 13.70 2.68
N TRP A 232 15.59 12.95 1.88
CA TRP A 232 15.79 12.86 0.42
C TRP A 232 14.66 13.49 -0.41
N ALA A 233 13.79 14.29 0.23
CA ALA A 233 12.70 14.98 -0.45
C ALA A 233 13.15 15.88 -1.62
N SER A 234 14.37 16.43 -1.55
CA SER A 234 14.93 17.30 -2.60
C SER A 234 15.56 16.55 -3.77
N ILE A 235 15.92 15.27 -3.58
CA ILE A 235 16.63 14.47 -4.60
C ILE A 235 15.75 13.38 -5.21
N LEU A 236 14.55 13.14 -4.68
CA LEU A 236 13.59 12.16 -5.20
C LEU A 236 12.45 12.83 -5.97
N PRO A 237 11.91 12.17 -7.02
CA PRO A 237 10.77 12.68 -7.76
C PRO A 237 9.50 12.66 -6.91
N ARG A 238 8.57 13.58 -7.19
CA ARG A 238 7.34 13.76 -6.42
C ARG A 238 6.47 12.50 -6.39
N GLU A 239 6.45 11.77 -7.49
CA GLU A 239 5.69 10.53 -7.63
C GLU A 239 6.19 9.48 -6.63
N LEU A 240 7.51 9.32 -6.52
CA LEU A 240 8.12 8.37 -5.60
C LEU A 240 7.94 8.79 -4.13
N LEU A 241 7.98 10.09 -3.83
CA LEU A 241 7.64 10.60 -2.50
C LEU A 241 6.19 10.29 -2.12
N THR A 242 5.28 10.37 -3.08
CA THR A 242 3.85 10.03 -2.87
C THR A 242 3.68 8.53 -2.63
N GLU A 243 4.40 7.69 -3.36
CA GLU A 243 4.44 6.24 -3.15
C GLU A 243 4.98 5.87 -1.77
N LEU A 244 6.06 6.51 -1.30
CA LEU A 244 6.63 6.31 0.03
C LEU A 244 5.62 6.61 1.15
N VAL A 245 4.86 7.71 1.03
CA VAL A 245 3.79 8.06 2.00
C VAL A 245 2.69 7.00 1.98
N THR A 246 2.21 6.65 0.80
CA THR A 246 1.14 5.66 0.63
C THR A 246 1.55 4.30 1.22
N ALA A 247 2.78 3.86 0.97
CA ALA A 247 3.30 2.58 1.46
C ALA A 247 3.44 2.57 3.01
N MET A 248 3.85 3.70 3.61
CA MET A 248 3.88 3.86 5.06
C MET A 248 2.49 3.83 5.69
N ASP A 249 1.50 4.46 5.06
CA ASP A 249 0.10 4.42 5.53
C ASP A 249 -0.46 3.00 5.48
N ILE A 250 -0.18 2.24 4.41
CA ILE A 250 -0.57 0.83 4.29
C ILE A 250 -0.01 0.03 5.47
N VAL A 251 1.29 0.15 5.76
CA VAL A 251 1.92 -0.56 6.89
C VAL A 251 1.33 -0.12 8.23
N SER A 252 1.04 1.18 8.41
CA SER A 252 0.37 1.67 9.61
C SER A 252 -1.03 1.07 9.76
N GLN A 253 -1.81 0.92 8.68
CA GLN A 253 -3.13 0.32 8.75
C GLN A 253 -3.07 -1.20 8.99
N GLU A 254 -2.15 -1.91 8.32
CA GLU A 254 -1.96 -3.35 8.56
C GLU A 254 -1.47 -3.62 10.00
N GLY A 255 -0.65 -2.74 10.56
CA GLY A 255 -0.25 -2.81 11.98
C GLY A 255 -1.40 -2.58 12.96
N ARG A 256 -2.45 -1.83 12.58
CA ARG A 256 -3.66 -1.64 13.39
C ARG A 256 -4.58 -2.87 13.40
N SER A 257 -4.45 -3.79 12.44
CA SER A 257 -5.17 -5.07 12.43
C SER A 257 -4.78 -6.02 13.57
N PHE A 258 -3.80 -5.66 14.41
CA PHE A 258 -3.46 -6.39 15.64
C PHE A 258 -4.54 -6.35 16.74
N PHE A 259 -5.64 -5.60 16.55
CA PHE A 259 -6.88 -5.82 17.30
C PHE A 259 -7.63 -7.06 16.78
N GLY A 260 -7.02 -8.24 16.94
CA GLY A 260 -7.75 -9.51 17.14
C GLY A 260 -8.48 -10.15 15.96
N GLY A 261 -8.22 -9.73 14.72
CA GLY A 261 -8.77 -10.43 13.56
C GLY A 261 -8.19 -9.88 12.28
N GLY A 262 -7.48 -10.72 11.53
CA GLY A 262 -7.34 -10.46 10.09
C GLY A 262 -8.73 -10.23 9.47
N PRO A 263 -8.84 -9.70 8.25
CA PRO A 263 -10.14 -9.69 7.58
C PRO A 263 -10.63 -11.15 7.63
N GLY A 264 -11.66 -11.40 8.45
CA GLY A 264 -12.40 -12.64 8.37
C GLY A 264 -12.77 -12.84 6.91
N GLU A 265 -12.96 -14.10 6.50
CA GLU A 265 -13.39 -14.40 5.13
C GLU A 265 -14.42 -13.35 4.69
N PRO A 266 -14.18 -12.59 3.59
CA PRO A 266 -15.08 -11.52 3.19
C PRO A 266 -16.47 -12.11 3.08
N GLN A 267 -17.31 -11.84 4.07
CA GLN A 267 -18.67 -12.35 4.08
C GLN A 267 -19.40 -11.51 3.05
N VAL A 268 -19.45 -12.01 1.81
CA VAL A 268 -20.38 -11.47 0.83
C VAL A 268 -21.74 -11.63 1.47
N LEU A 269 -22.39 -10.51 1.80
CA LEU A 269 -23.76 -10.51 2.30
C LEU A 269 -24.63 -11.15 1.20
N LYS A 270 -25.01 -12.41 1.42
CA LYS A 270 -25.93 -13.14 0.56
C LYS A 270 -27.32 -12.88 1.10
N PHE A 271 -28.05 -12.02 0.41
CA PHE A 271 -29.47 -11.81 0.65
C PHE A 271 -30.25 -12.92 -0.08
N GLY A 272 -31.14 -13.63 0.62
CA GLY A 272 -32.00 -14.67 0.04
C GLY A 272 -31.66 -16.12 0.45
N LYS A 273 -32.39 -17.09 -0.12
CA LYS A 273 -32.21 -18.53 0.14
C LYS A 273 -31.03 -19.07 -0.66
N ASP A 274 -30.18 -19.89 -0.03
CA ASP A 274 -29.10 -20.60 -0.73
C ASP A 274 -29.64 -21.69 -1.68
N ALA A 275 -28.74 -22.31 -2.44
CA ALA A 275 -29.05 -23.39 -3.40
C ALA A 275 -29.70 -24.64 -2.75
N PHE A 276 -29.71 -24.72 -1.42
CA PHE A 276 -30.32 -25.80 -0.64
C PHE A 276 -31.57 -25.33 0.13
N GLY A 277 -32.08 -24.13 -0.18
CA GLY A 277 -33.28 -23.56 0.43
C GLY A 277 -33.09 -23.05 1.86
N ARG A 278 -31.84 -22.99 2.37
CA ARG A 278 -31.53 -22.44 3.70
C ARG A 278 -31.44 -20.92 3.60
N ALA A 279 -32.19 -20.23 4.44
CA ALA A 279 -32.15 -18.77 4.50
C ALA A 279 -30.84 -18.32 5.15
N GLY A 280 -30.02 -17.55 4.42
CA GLY A 280 -28.97 -16.75 5.04
C GLY A 280 -29.61 -15.58 5.77
N GLY A 281 -29.36 -15.42 7.07
CA GLY A 281 -29.95 -14.36 7.89
C GLY A 281 -31.17 -14.79 8.71
N ALA A 282 -31.06 -15.90 9.45
CA ALA A 282 -32.14 -16.41 10.30
C ALA A 282 -32.61 -15.45 11.41
N ASP A 283 -31.89 -14.36 11.67
CA ASP A 283 -32.23 -13.41 12.74
C ASP A 283 -33.19 -12.28 12.30
N TYR A 284 -33.42 -12.06 11.00
CA TYR A 284 -34.37 -11.06 10.50
C TYR A 284 -35.05 -11.50 9.19
N PRO A 285 -36.11 -12.31 9.25
CA PRO A 285 -36.91 -12.67 8.09
C PRO A 285 -37.93 -11.55 7.79
N GLU A 286 -37.47 -10.37 7.37
CA GLU A 286 -38.41 -9.37 6.86
C GLU A 286 -38.81 -9.75 5.43
N TYR A 287 -40.11 -9.98 5.24
CA TYR A 287 -40.69 -10.23 3.92
C TYR A 287 -40.55 -8.98 3.06
N GLU A 288 -40.01 -9.13 1.84
CA GLU A 288 -39.92 -8.04 0.86
C GLU A 288 -41.33 -7.46 0.58
N ARG A 289 -41.61 -6.29 1.16
CA ARG A 289 -42.86 -5.56 0.99
C ARG A 289 -42.60 -4.23 0.30
N PHE A 290 -42.02 -4.29 -0.89
CA PHE A 290 -41.87 -3.10 -1.73
C PHE A 290 -43.23 -2.42 -1.88
N SER A 291 -43.29 -1.15 -1.52
CA SER A 291 -44.43 -0.30 -1.83
C SER A 291 -44.61 -0.28 -3.34
N ARG A 292 -45.85 -0.27 -3.83
CA ARG A 292 -46.07 0.08 -5.23
C ARG A 292 -45.55 1.49 -5.46
N ASP A 293 -44.93 1.74 -6.61
CA ASP A 293 -44.55 3.08 -7.04
C ASP A 293 -45.78 3.99 -6.92
N ALA A 294 -45.72 4.92 -5.97
CA ALA A 294 -46.74 5.91 -5.72
C ALA A 294 -46.24 7.24 -6.27
N ASP A 295 -47.12 8.03 -6.86
CA ASP A 295 -46.77 9.29 -7.54
C ASP A 295 -45.90 10.22 -6.69
N TRP A 296 -46.04 10.19 -5.36
CA TRP A 296 -45.21 10.99 -4.45
C TRP A 296 -43.73 10.58 -4.46
N MET A 297 -43.41 9.29 -4.63
CA MET A 297 -42.02 8.79 -4.57
C MET A 297 -41.19 9.26 -5.77
N ALA A 298 -41.81 9.42 -6.95
CA ALA A 298 -41.15 9.93 -8.15
C ALA A 298 -41.00 11.46 -8.16
N ASN A 299 -41.74 12.17 -7.30
CA ASN A 299 -41.84 13.63 -7.30
C ASN A 299 -41.42 14.27 -5.96
N VAL A 300 -40.84 13.50 -5.02
CA VAL A 300 -40.43 14.02 -3.72
C VAL A 300 -39.23 14.94 -3.86
N VAL A 301 -39.32 16.13 -3.27
CA VAL A 301 -38.20 17.06 -3.08
C VAL A 301 -37.90 17.07 -1.60
N MET A 302 -36.88 16.33 -1.21
CA MET A 302 -36.61 16.00 0.19
C MET A 302 -35.47 16.84 0.76
N ILE A 303 -35.64 17.32 1.99
CA ILE A 303 -34.55 17.89 2.80
C ILE A 303 -34.17 16.94 3.93
N ALA A 304 -32.87 16.65 4.04
CA ALA A 304 -32.33 15.84 5.11
C ALA A 304 -31.80 16.73 6.25
N LYS A 305 -32.16 16.40 7.49
CA LYS A 305 -31.76 17.12 8.70
C LYS A 305 -31.11 16.18 9.71
N MET A 306 -29.89 16.51 10.14
CA MET A 306 -29.27 15.88 11.30
C MET A 306 -29.96 16.40 12.56
N VAL A 307 -30.84 15.60 13.17
CA VAL A 307 -31.84 16.08 14.14
C VAL A 307 -31.23 16.91 15.25
N TYR A 308 -30.28 16.36 16.01
CA TYR A 308 -29.63 17.05 17.13
C TYR A 308 -28.98 18.39 16.74
N VAL A 309 -28.37 18.46 15.56
CA VAL A 309 -27.78 19.71 15.05
C VAL A 309 -28.89 20.68 14.66
N TRP A 310 -29.94 20.19 14.02
CA TRP A 310 -31.04 21.01 13.54
C TRP A 310 -31.86 21.59 14.70
N LEU A 311 -32.19 20.81 15.74
CA LEU A 311 -32.89 21.32 16.93
C LEU A 311 -32.08 22.45 17.61
N GLY A 312 -30.75 22.30 17.71
CA GLY A 312 -29.87 23.37 18.19
C GLY A 312 -29.84 24.61 17.28
N GLN A 313 -29.97 24.45 15.96
CA GLN A 313 -30.11 25.57 15.02
C GLN A 313 -31.47 26.26 15.14
N LEU A 314 -32.54 25.50 15.29
CA LEU A 314 -33.89 26.04 15.51
C LEU A 314 -33.95 26.82 16.81
N SER A 315 -33.32 26.30 17.87
CA SER A 315 -33.24 27.00 19.14
C SER A 315 -32.65 28.41 19.00
N LYS A 316 -31.56 28.52 18.24
CA LYS A 316 -30.91 29.81 17.95
C LYS A 316 -31.73 30.71 17.03
N THR A 317 -32.41 30.11 16.06
CA THR A 317 -33.16 30.85 15.01
C THR A 317 -34.44 31.46 15.58
N TYR A 318 -35.15 30.72 16.43
CA TYR A 318 -36.44 31.12 16.98
C TYR A 318 -36.34 31.72 18.40
N GLY A 319 -35.16 31.67 19.03
CA GLY A 319 -34.93 32.25 20.36
C GLY A 319 -35.63 31.51 21.50
N THR A 320 -36.13 30.31 21.23
CA THR A 320 -36.80 29.42 22.19
C THR A 320 -36.07 28.09 22.19
N GLU A 321 -35.97 27.42 23.33
CA GLU A 321 -35.31 26.14 23.44
C GLU A 321 -36.10 25.03 22.70
N VAL A 322 -35.43 24.28 21.83
CA VAL A 322 -35.98 23.18 21.03
C VAL A 322 -35.09 21.95 21.25
N HIS A 323 -35.62 20.96 21.97
CA HIS A 323 -34.91 19.73 22.37
C HIS A 323 -35.56 18.45 21.85
N THR A 324 -36.88 18.46 21.67
CA THR A 324 -37.65 17.28 21.22
C THR A 324 -38.32 17.54 19.87
N LEU A 325 -38.77 16.47 19.21
CA LEU A 325 -39.35 16.56 17.87
C LEU A 325 -40.66 17.37 17.82
N ASP A 326 -41.47 17.30 18.87
CA ASP A 326 -42.73 18.06 19.03
C ASP A 326 -42.52 19.57 19.28
N GLN A 327 -41.28 19.98 19.55
CA GLN A 327 -40.93 21.39 19.76
C GLN A 327 -40.46 22.08 18.47
N ILE A 328 -40.38 21.35 17.34
CA ILE A 328 -40.04 21.94 16.05
C ILE A 328 -41.14 22.94 15.68
N PRO A 329 -40.82 24.25 15.48
CA PRO A 329 -41.85 25.25 15.22
C PRO A 329 -42.57 25.01 13.88
N ASP A 330 -43.90 25.05 13.88
CA ASP A 330 -44.72 24.96 12.65
C ASP A 330 -44.27 25.97 11.59
N ALA A 331 -43.88 27.18 12.02
CA ALA A 331 -43.38 28.22 11.12
C ALA A 331 -42.10 27.81 10.36
N GLU A 332 -41.26 26.91 10.90
CA GLU A 332 -40.13 26.34 10.16
C GLU A 332 -40.61 25.32 9.13
N LEU A 333 -41.58 24.48 9.48
CA LEU A 333 -42.16 23.50 8.56
C LEU A 333 -42.85 24.21 7.37
N ASP A 334 -43.63 25.26 7.66
CA ASP A 334 -44.24 26.13 6.65
C ASP A 334 -43.17 26.79 5.76
N ARG A 335 -42.05 27.22 6.36
CA ARG A 335 -40.94 27.81 5.60
C ARG A 335 -40.32 26.80 4.65
N LEU A 336 -40.03 25.59 5.12
CA LEU A 336 -39.48 24.51 4.28
C LEU A 336 -40.45 24.15 3.14
N ALA A 337 -41.76 24.08 3.44
CA ALA A 337 -42.79 23.86 2.44
C ALA A 337 -42.84 25.00 1.40
N SER A 338 -42.71 26.27 1.84
CA SER A 338 -42.68 27.44 0.95
C SER A 338 -41.49 27.46 -0.01
N TRP A 339 -40.40 26.78 0.36
CA TRP A 339 -39.22 26.58 -0.49
C TRP A 339 -39.37 25.42 -1.47
N GLY A 340 -40.49 24.70 -1.42
CA GLY A 340 -40.81 23.60 -2.32
C GLY A 340 -40.34 22.23 -1.83
N PHE A 341 -39.91 22.09 -0.58
CA PHE A 341 -39.63 20.76 -0.01
C PHE A 341 -40.94 20.05 0.31
N SER A 342 -41.09 18.82 -0.19
CA SER A 342 -42.26 17.94 0.01
C SER A 342 -41.96 16.73 0.88
N GLY A 343 -40.72 16.58 1.37
CA GLY A 343 -40.32 15.54 2.31
C GLY A 343 -39.26 16.01 3.29
N LEU A 344 -39.38 15.56 4.54
CA LEU A 344 -38.41 15.82 5.62
C LEU A 344 -37.80 14.49 6.06
N TRP A 345 -36.50 14.31 5.81
CA TRP A 345 -35.74 13.16 6.31
C TRP A 345 -35.01 13.53 7.59
N LEU A 346 -35.40 12.91 8.70
CA LEU A 346 -34.77 13.08 10.00
C LEU A 346 -33.67 12.03 10.22
N ILE A 347 -32.42 12.48 10.30
CA ILE A 347 -31.27 11.60 10.51
C ILE A 347 -30.97 11.48 12.00
N GLY A 348 -30.98 10.23 12.48
CA GLY A 348 -30.54 9.86 13.83
C GLY A 348 -31.62 10.03 14.91
N ILE A 349 -32.86 9.67 14.59
CA ILE A 349 -34.01 9.67 15.51
C ILE A 349 -34.06 8.47 16.46
N TRP A 350 -33.35 7.38 16.12
CA TRP A 350 -33.34 6.15 16.89
C TRP A 350 -32.46 6.24 18.15
N GLU A 351 -32.80 5.46 19.17
CA GLU A 351 -32.03 5.33 20.41
C GLU A 351 -30.60 4.85 20.11
N ARG A 352 -29.61 5.58 20.64
CA ARG A 352 -28.20 5.39 20.27
C ARG A 352 -27.41 4.71 21.38
N SER A 353 -26.46 3.86 20.99
CA SER A 353 -25.60 3.13 21.92
C SER A 353 -24.70 4.07 22.74
N PRO A 354 -24.77 4.07 24.08
CA PRO A 354 -23.85 4.82 24.94
C PRO A 354 -22.38 4.42 24.75
N ALA A 355 -22.11 3.19 24.29
CA ALA A 355 -20.76 2.72 24.01
C ALA A 355 -20.08 3.53 22.90
N SER A 356 -20.84 3.97 21.88
CA SER A 356 -20.33 4.81 20.79
C SER A 356 -19.81 6.15 21.32
N GLN A 357 -20.56 6.79 22.22
CA GLN A 357 -20.13 8.01 22.90
C GLN A 357 -18.87 7.77 23.73
N LEU A 358 -18.84 6.70 24.53
CA LEU A 358 -17.68 6.37 25.37
C LEU A 358 -16.39 6.21 24.54
N ILE A 359 -16.45 5.47 23.43
CA ILE A 359 -15.30 5.26 22.53
C ILE A 359 -14.78 6.60 22.00
N LYS A 360 -15.68 7.49 21.57
CA LYS A 360 -15.32 8.82 21.05
C LYS A 360 -14.67 9.71 22.13
N ARG A 361 -15.16 9.65 23.37
CA ARG A 361 -14.58 10.39 24.50
C ARG A 361 -13.19 9.89 24.87
N ILE A 362 -13.00 8.57 24.95
CA ILE A 362 -11.69 7.96 25.20
C ILE A 362 -10.70 8.28 24.06
N SER A 363 -11.20 8.42 22.83
CA SER A 363 -10.41 8.81 21.65
C SER A 363 -10.12 10.31 21.54
N GLY A 364 -10.49 11.11 22.55
CA GLY A 364 -10.11 12.52 22.68
C GLY A 364 -11.21 13.55 22.39
N ASN A 365 -12.44 13.14 22.07
CA ASN A 365 -13.55 14.08 21.85
C ASN A 365 -14.57 14.03 22.99
N GLN A 366 -14.36 14.84 24.03
CA GLN A 366 -15.17 14.85 25.25
C GLN A 366 -16.64 15.27 25.02
N GLU A 367 -16.86 16.19 24.08
CA GLU A 367 -18.18 16.73 23.71
C GLU A 367 -18.94 15.82 22.73
N ALA A 368 -18.36 14.70 22.32
CA ALA A 368 -19.00 13.82 21.36
C ALA A 368 -20.26 13.17 21.91
N ILE A 369 -21.30 13.13 21.07
CA ILE A 369 -22.45 12.24 21.24
C ILE A 369 -22.29 10.96 20.40
N SER A 370 -23.09 9.95 20.71
CA SER A 370 -23.15 8.71 19.95
C SER A 370 -23.43 8.95 18.47
N SER A 371 -22.80 8.16 17.60
CA SER A 371 -23.05 8.24 16.15
C SER A 371 -24.52 7.97 15.86
N ALA A 372 -25.10 8.68 14.89
CA ALA A 372 -26.47 8.43 14.42
C ALA A 372 -26.68 7.00 13.87
N TYR A 373 -25.59 6.30 13.54
CA TYR A 373 -25.60 4.92 13.02
C TYR A 373 -25.11 3.89 14.03
N SER A 374 -24.79 4.29 15.27
CA SER A 374 -24.48 3.35 16.35
C SER A 374 -25.73 3.14 17.18
N LEU A 375 -26.67 2.36 16.66
CA LEU A 375 -27.97 2.14 17.28
C LEU A 375 -27.86 1.25 18.52
N PHE A 376 -28.64 1.57 19.55
CA PHE A 376 -28.91 0.67 20.66
C PHE A 376 -30.18 -0.14 20.39
N ASP A 377 -31.23 0.55 19.94
CA ASP A 377 -32.55 -0.04 19.66
C ASP A 377 -33.30 0.77 18.58
N TYR A 378 -34.28 0.16 17.92
CA TYR A 378 -35.14 0.78 16.90
C TYR A 378 -36.39 1.43 17.51
N VAL A 379 -36.18 2.18 18.60
CA VAL A 379 -37.20 3.04 19.22
C VAL A 379 -36.78 4.49 19.07
N ILE A 380 -37.74 5.41 18.94
CA ILE A 380 -37.42 6.84 18.89
C ILE A 380 -36.76 7.24 20.21
N ALA A 381 -35.62 7.94 20.09
CA ALA A 381 -34.77 8.25 21.22
C ALA A 381 -35.55 9.02 22.28
N ALA A 382 -35.39 8.60 23.54
CA ALA A 382 -36.18 9.19 24.64
C ALA A 382 -35.86 10.68 24.85
N ASP A 383 -34.61 11.08 24.59
CA ASP A 383 -34.15 12.47 24.66
C ASP A 383 -34.72 13.36 23.53
N LEU A 384 -35.25 12.77 22.46
CA LEU A 384 -35.97 13.45 21.38
C LEU A 384 -37.49 13.50 21.62
N GLY A 385 -37.97 13.03 22.78
CA GLY A 385 -39.39 12.99 23.15
C GLY A 385 -40.11 11.68 22.79
N GLY A 386 -39.39 10.68 22.26
CA GLY A 386 -39.92 9.36 21.93
C GLY A 386 -40.97 9.35 20.82
N GLU A 387 -41.72 8.25 20.73
CA GLU A 387 -42.73 8.05 19.68
C GLU A 387 -43.79 9.15 19.66
N GLY A 388 -44.24 9.61 20.84
CA GLY A 388 -45.25 10.66 20.95
C GLY A 388 -44.83 11.99 20.33
N ALA A 389 -43.54 12.35 20.46
CA ALA A 389 -43.00 13.55 19.84
C ALA A 389 -42.89 13.43 18.32
N LEU A 390 -42.51 12.25 17.82
CA LEU A 390 -42.53 11.99 16.38
C LEU A 390 -43.94 12.01 15.81
N ASP A 391 -44.92 11.45 16.52
CA ASP A 391 -46.31 11.41 16.07
C ASP A 391 -46.98 12.78 16.05
N ASN A 392 -46.58 13.71 16.94
CA ASN A 392 -47.03 15.09 16.87
C ASN A 392 -46.45 15.85 15.68
N LEU A 393 -45.22 15.52 15.26
CA LEU A 393 -44.54 16.15 14.13
C LEU A 393 -45.08 15.71 12.76
N LYS A 394 -45.67 14.52 12.68
CA LYS A 394 -46.29 13.97 11.46
C LYS A 394 -47.62 14.66 11.16
#